data_AF-A0A4S2F635-F1
#
_entry.id   AF-A0A4S2F635-F1
#
_cell.length_a   1.000
_cell.length_b   1.000
_cell.length_c   1.000
_cell.angle_alpha   90.00
_cell.angle_beta   90.00
_cell.angle_gamma   90.00
#
_symmetry.space_group_name_H-M   'P 1'
#
loop_
_entity.id
_entity.type
_entity.pdbx_description
1 polymer ?
#
loop_
_entity_poly.entity_id
_entity_poly.type
_entity_poly.pdbx_seq_one_letter_code
_entity_poly.pdbx_strand_id
1 'polypeptide(L)' 'EYTRIVRFQKALAQMQHQTGKEINQAQIAYASGYADQSHFIREFKKFCGYTPMSLLKVSNPYSDLFANPV' A
#
# COMPACT_ATOMS: atom_id res chain seq x y z
N GLU A 1 6.63 -9.72 -12.53
CA GLU A 1 6.32 -10.24 -11.19
C GLU A 1 6.95 -9.44 -10.06
N TYR A 2 8.29 -9.35 -9.97
CA TYR A 2 8.98 -8.70 -8.85
C TYR A 2 8.58 -7.22 -8.62
N THR A 3 8.44 -6.44 -9.70
CA THR A 3 8.03 -5.02 -9.61
C THR A 3 6.67 -4.83 -8.95
N ARG A 4 5.72 -5.78 -9.11
CA ARG A 4 4.40 -5.68 -8.49
C ARG A 4 4.48 -5.82 -6.96
N ILE A 5 5.27 -6.79 -6.48
CA ILE A 5 5.51 -7.01 -5.06
C ILE A 5 6.21 -5.79 -4.43
N VAL A 6 7.22 -5.21 -5.11
CA VAL A 6 7.90 -4.01 -4.62
C VAL A 6 6.95 -2.83 -4.47
N ARG A 7 6.06 -2.59 -5.46
CA ARG A 7 5.06 -1.51 -5.38
C ARG A 7 4.06 -1.75 -4.25
N PHE A 8 3.61 -2.98 -4.07
CA PHE A 8 2.72 -3.35 -2.98
C PHE A 8 3.37 -3.13 -1.60
N GLN A 9 4.61 -3.56 -1.41
CA GLN A 9 5.37 -3.34 -0.17
C GLN A 9 5.61 -1.84 0.10
N LYS A 10 5.92 -1.05 -0.94
CA LYS A 10 6.04 0.42 -0.80
C LYS A 10 4.72 1.05 -0.34
N ALA A 11 3.59 0.61 -0.90
CA ALA A 11 2.29 1.10 -0.50
C ALA A 11 1.98 0.76 0.97
N LEU A 12 2.28 -0.46 1.41
CA LEU A 12 2.14 -0.85 2.82
C LEU A 12 2.98 0.03 3.75
N ALA A 13 4.23 0.31 3.40
CA ALA A 13 5.10 1.19 4.17
C ALA A 13 4.53 2.62 4.26
N GLN A 14 4.06 3.17 3.14
CA GLN A 14 3.42 4.50 3.13
C GLN A 14 2.17 4.54 4.01
N MET A 15 1.35 3.48 3.99
CA MET A 15 0.15 3.37 4.82
C MET A 15 0.51 3.23 6.31
N GLN A 16 1.56 2.49 6.65
CA GLN A 16 2.03 2.30 8.03
C GLN A 16 2.40 3.63 8.70
N HIS A 17 3.06 4.54 7.97
CA HIS A 17 3.42 5.87 8.49
C HIS A 17 2.24 6.85 8.59
N GLN A 18 1.07 6.49 8.06
CA GLN A 18 -0.14 7.32 8.02
C GLN A 18 -1.27 6.81 8.92
N THR A 19 -1.03 5.77 9.75
CA THR A 19 -2.01 5.26 10.71
C THR A 19 -2.52 6.39 11.61
N GLY A 20 -3.86 6.59 11.63
CA GLY A 20 -4.52 7.64 12.40
C GLY A 20 -4.66 8.99 11.71
N LYS A 21 -4.24 9.13 10.45
CA LYS A 21 -4.44 10.33 9.62
C LYS A 21 -5.35 10.03 8.42
N GLU A 22 -5.88 11.08 7.79
CA GLU A 22 -6.56 10.92 6.50
C GLU A 22 -5.59 10.38 5.45
N ILE A 23 -5.93 9.24 4.86
CA ILE A 23 -5.11 8.60 3.83
C ILE A 23 -5.48 9.13 2.45
N ASN A 24 -4.50 9.75 1.78
CA ASN A 24 -4.62 10.13 0.38
C ASN A 24 -4.16 8.98 -0.54
N GLN A 25 -5.12 8.18 -1.01
CA GLN A 25 -4.83 7.02 -1.86
C GLN A 25 -4.19 7.38 -3.20
N ALA A 26 -4.47 8.56 -3.77
CA ALA A 26 -3.86 9.00 -5.01
C ALA A 26 -2.36 9.32 -4.80
N GLN A 27 -2.01 9.95 -3.68
CA GLN A 27 -0.61 10.17 -3.31
C GLN A 27 0.13 8.86 -3.06
N ILE A 28 -0.48 7.92 -2.34
CA ILE A 28 0.14 6.59 -2.11
C ILE A 28 0.34 5.85 -3.44
N ALA A 29 -0.64 5.90 -4.34
CA ALA A 29 -0.54 5.29 -5.66
C ALA A 29 0.67 5.86 -6.43
N TYR A 30 0.78 7.18 -6.51
CA TYR A 30 1.88 7.86 -7.18
C TYR A 30 3.24 7.54 -6.55
N ALA A 31 3.37 7.68 -5.23
CA ALA A 31 4.62 7.42 -4.49
C ALA A 31 5.06 5.94 -4.57
N SER A 32 4.11 5.03 -4.74
CA SER A 32 4.37 3.59 -4.84
C SER A 32 4.57 3.12 -6.28
N GLY A 33 4.51 4.00 -7.29
CA GLY A 33 4.75 3.67 -8.70
C GLY A 33 3.55 3.04 -9.43
N TYR A 34 2.34 3.31 -8.97
CA TYR A 34 1.11 3.03 -9.70
C TYR A 34 0.78 4.18 -10.65
N ALA A 35 0.15 3.84 -11.78
CA ALA A 35 -0.24 4.83 -12.79
C ALA A 35 -1.30 5.80 -12.27
N ASP A 36 -2.24 5.30 -11.47
CA ASP A 36 -3.34 6.05 -10.89
C ASP A 36 -3.93 5.30 -9.68
N GLN A 37 -4.86 5.95 -8.98
CA GLN A 37 -5.53 5.40 -7.80
C GLN A 37 -6.34 4.13 -8.10
N SER A 38 -7.01 4.06 -9.25
CA SER A 38 -7.85 2.90 -9.62
C SER A 38 -6.99 1.67 -9.90
N HIS A 39 -5.86 1.86 -10.57
CA HIS A 39 -4.85 0.82 -10.78
C HIS A 39 -4.31 0.30 -9.45
N PHE A 40 -3.92 1.21 -8.55
CA PHE A 40 -3.48 0.88 -7.19
C PHE A 40 -4.52 0.04 -6.44
N ILE A 41 -5.77 0.50 -6.33
CA ILE A 41 -6.82 -0.21 -5.57
C ILE A 41 -7.05 -1.62 -6.13
N ARG A 42 -7.11 -1.74 -7.47
CA ARG A 42 -7.34 -3.03 -8.13
C ARG A 42 -6.19 -4.01 -7.89
N GLU A 43 -4.94 -3.56 -8.02
CA GLU A 43 -3.78 -4.44 -7.82
C GLU A 43 -3.59 -4.78 -6.33
N PHE A 44 -3.75 -3.81 -5.42
CA PHE A 44 -3.67 -4.02 -3.98
C PHE A 44 -4.69 -5.07 -3.51
N LYS A 45 -5.94 -4.97 -3.99
CA LYS A 45 -6.99 -5.97 -3.71
C LYS A 45 -6.65 -7.35 -4.27
N LYS A 46 -5.98 -7.42 -5.43
CA LYS A 46 -5.53 -8.71 -5.97
C LYS A 46 -4.43 -9.35 -5.11
N PHE A 47 -3.57 -8.56 -4.47
CA PHE A 47 -2.48 -9.07 -3.63
C PHE A 47 -2.95 -9.59 -2.28
N CYS A 48 -3.79 -8.85 -1.56
CA CYS A 48 -4.15 -9.20 -0.19
C CYS A 48 -5.66 -9.40 0.04
N GLY A 49 -6.49 -9.30 -0.98
CA GLY A 49 -7.95 -9.48 -0.90
C GLY A 49 -8.72 -8.24 -0.42
N TYR A 50 -8.02 -7.21 0.09
CA TYR A 50 -8.59 -6.01 0.68
C TYR A 50 -8.29 -4.77 -0.17
N THR A 51 -9.17 -3.78 -0.16
CA THR A 51 -8.77 -2.43 -0.58
C THR A 51 -7.89 -1.79 0.50
N PRO A 52 -7.04 -0.81 0.15
CA PRO A 52 -6.18 -0.12 1.12
C PRO A 52 -6.95 0.38 2.36
N MET A 53 -8.10 1.01 2.13
CA MET A 53 -8.94 1.54 3.20
C MET A 53 -9.63 0.45 4.03
N SER A 54 -10.01 -0.67 3.42
CA SER A 54 -10.56 -1.79 4.20
C SER A 54 -9.50 -2.47 5.05
N LEU A 55 -8.24 -2.52 4.59
CA LEU A 55 -7.14 -3.11 5.35
C LEU A 55 -6.92 -2.37 6.66
N LEU A 56 -6.91 -1.03 6.64
CA LEU A 56 -6.75 -0.18 7.83
C LEU A 56 -7.80 -0.42 8.92
N LYS A 57 -8.99 -0.92 8.54
CA LYS A 57 -10.06 -1.23 9.50
C LYS A 57 -9.89 -2.57 10.18
N VAL A 58 -9.13 -3.49 9.57
CA VAL A 58 -8.99 -4.88 10.03
C VAL A 58 -7.59 -5.17 10.58
N SER A 59 -6.57 -4.41 10.16
CA SER A 59 -5.18 -4.63 10.55
C SER A 59 -4.35 -3.35 10.42
N ASN A 60 -3.25 -3.28 11.15
CA ASN A 60 -2.24 -2.23 10.96
C ASN A 60 -1.34 -2.64 9.77
N PRO A 61 -1.26 -1.82 8.69
CA PRO A 61 -0.38 -2.11 7.56
C PRO A 61 1.07 -2.20 8.03
N TYR A 62 1.79 -3.20 7.52
CA TYR A 62 3.20 -3.41 7.83
C TYR A 62 3.94 -3.86 6.58
N SER A 63 5.14 -3.31 6.34
CA SER A 63 5.99 -3.73 5.23
C SER A 63 7.30 -4.31 5.74
N ASP A 64 7.48 -5.63 5.59
CA ASP A 64 8.73 -6.31 5.97
C ASP A 64 9.94 -5.78 5.19
N LEU A 65 9.73 -5.39 3.92
CA LEU A 65 10.81 -4.96 3.02
C LEU A 65 11.36 -3.56 3.35
N PHE A 66 10.55 -2.71 3.99
CA PHE A 66 10.90 -1.31 4.25
C PHE A 66 10.90 -0.93 5.74
N ALA A 67 10.39 -1.79 6.64
CA ALA A 67 10.36 -1.51 8.08
C ALA A 67 11.65 -1.90 8.83
N ASN A 68 12.41 -2.89 8.34
CA ASN A 68 13.71 -3.27 8.88
C ASN A 68 14.72 -3.36 7.72
N PRO A 69 15.53 -2.32 7.44
CA PRO A 69 16.62 -2.46 6.50
C PRO A 69 17.59 -3.53 7.03
N VAL A 70 17.88 -4.53 6.19
CA VAL A 70 18.95 -5.51 6.44
C VAL A 70 20.30 -4.81 6.51
#